data_AF-A0A2Z4JBB9-F1
#
_entry.id   AF-A0A2Z4JBB9-F1
#
_cell.length_a   1.000
_cell.length_b   1.000
_cell.length_c   1.000
_cell.angle_alpha   90.00
_cell.angle_beta   90.00
_cell.angle_gamma   90.00
#
_symmetry.space_group_name_H-M   'P 1'
#
loop_
_entity.id
_entity.type
_entity.pdbx_description
1 polymer ?
#
loop_
_entity_poly.entity_id
_entity_poly.type
_entity_poly.pdbx_seq_one_letter_code
_entity_poly.pdbx_strand_id
1 'polypeptide(L)' 'MRGALRGGSVREPPGGIATYATDRLHDEVAYLAFHLHWGLEELLDLEHADRRVYVERTAALVSRAEG' A
#
# COMPACT_ATOMS: atom_id res chain seq x y z
N MET A 1 14.42 19.27 -8.46
CA MET A 1 14.40 18.46 -9.70
C MET A 1 13.94 17.06 -9.33
N ARG A 2 12.72 16.69 -9.76
CA ARG A 2 12.10 15.37 -9.57
C ARG A 2 12.70 14.37 -10.58
N GLY A 3 13.03 13.16 -10.14
CA GLY A 3 13.48 12.04 -10.96
C GLY A 3 14.16 10.99 -10.06
N ALA A 4 13.84 9.70 -10.06
CA ALA A 4 13.18 8.91 -11.08
C ALA A 4 12.40 7.77 -10.41
N LEU A 5 11.19 7.55 -10.92
CA LEU A 5 10.53 6.27 -10.89
C LEU A 5 11.35 5.32 -11.78
N ARG A 6 11.84 4.21 -11.22
CA ARG A 6 12.18 3.02 -12.02
C ARG A 6 11.57 1.81 -11.36
N GLY A 7 10.58 1.25 -12.05
CA GLY A 7 10.12 -0.11 -11.83
C GLY A 7 11.25 -1.11 -12.05
N GLY A 8 11.35 -2.07 -11.15
CA GLY A 8 11.96 -3.35 -11.40
C GLY A 8 10.85 -4.36 -11.59
N SER A 9 10.54 -4.72 -12.84
CA SER A 9 9.77 -5.91 -13.15
C SER A 9 10.59 -7.13 -12.74
N VAL A 10 10.26 -7.74 -11.60
CA VAL A 10 10.69 -9.11 -11.29
C VAL A 10 9.66 -10.05 -11.92
N ARG A 11 10.11 -10.74 -12.97
CA ARG A 11 9.45 -11.88 -13.59
C ARG A 11 10.01 -13.14 -12.92
N GLU A 12 9.15 -14.03 -12.41
CA GLU A 12 9.03 -15.49 -12.67
C GLU A 12 8.16 -16.19 -11.55
N PRO A 13 7.35 -17.24 -11.85
CA PRO A 13 6.18 -17.76 -11.06
C PRO A 13 6.40 -19.19 -10.47
N PRO A 14 5.46 -19.99 -9.83
CA PRO A 14 4.02 -19.86 -9.57
C PRO A 14 3.61 -20.08 -8.09
N GLY A 15 3.19 -19.02 -7.40
CA GLY A 15 2.57 -19.07 -6.06
C GLY A 15 1.30 -18.21 -6.04
N GLY A 16 0.40 -18.49 -6.98
CA GLY A 16 -0.48 -17.51 -7.62
C GLY A 16 -1.59 -16.84 -6.80
N ILE A 17 -1.60 -16.94 -5.47
CA ILE A 17 -2.62 -16.28 -4.65
C ILE A 17 -2.01 -15.69 -3.38
N ALA A 18 -1.12 -16.43 -2.71
CA ALA A 18 -0.52 -15.97 -1.46
C ALA A 18 0.50 -14.85 -1.69
N THR A 19 1.43 -15.01 -2.63
CA THR A 19 2.52 -14.02 -2.81
C THR A 19 1.99 -12.67 -3.30
N TYR A 20 1.10 -12.66 -4.30
CA TYR A 20 0.47 -11.42 -4.78
C TYR A 20 -0.42 -10.76 -3.72
N ALA A 21 -1.16 -11.55 -2.93
CA ALA A 21 -1.97 -11.01 -1.84
C ALA A 21 -1.11 -10.43 -0.71
N THR A 22 0.03 -11.06 -0.40
CA THR A 22 0.98 -10.60 0.61
C THR A 22 1.75 -9.37 0.15
N ASP A 23 2.24 -9.33 -1.09
CA ASP A 23 2.93 -8.14 -1.63
C ASP A 23 1.99 -6.93 -1.63
N ARG A 24 0.73 -7.13 -2.05
CA ARG A 24 -0.30 -6.09 -2.02
C ARG A 24 -0.62 -5.62 -0.60
N LEU A 25 -0.64 -6.54 0.38
CA LEU A 25 -0.82 -6.20 1.79
C LEU A 25 0.33 -5.29 2.28
N HIS A 26 1.58 -5.64 1.96
CA HIS A 26 2.74 -4.83 2.34
C HIS A 26 2.70 -3.44 1.72
N ASP A 27 2.29 -3.32 0.46
CA ASP A 27 2.11 -2.02 -0.20
C ASP A 27 1.02 -1.17 0.46
N GLU A 28 -0.14 -1.76 0.77
CA GLU A 28 -1.25 -1.08 1.47
C GLU A 28 -0.81 -0.57 2.85
N VAL A 29 -0.08 -1.40 3.60
CA VAL A 29 0.42 -1.07 4.93
C VAL A 29 1.51 0.01 4.86
N ALA A 30 2.47 -0.10 3.93
CA ALA A 30 3.51 0.91 3.75
C ALA A 30 2.91 2.27 3.34
N TYR A 31 1.90 2.27 2.47
CA TYR A 31 1.19 3.47 2.07
C TYR A 31 0.52 4.17 3.26
N LEU A 32 -0.22 3.41 4.08
CA LEU A 32 -0.86 3.97 5.27
C LEU A 32 0.15 4.43 6.32
N ALA A 33 1.21 3.66 6.58
CA ALA A 33 2.26 4.04 7.52
C ALA A 33 2.94 5.34 7.09
N PHE A 34 3.20 5.52 5.79
CA PHE A 34 3.81 6.73 5.26
C PHE A 34 2.92 7.98 5.40
N HIS A 35 1.61 7.84 5.17
CA HIS A 35 0.69 8.97 5.14
C HIS A 35 0.01 9.28 6.49
N LEU A 36 -0.21 8.28 7.33
CA LEU A 36 -0.89 8.42 8.62
C LEU A 36 0.08 8.34 9.81
N HIS A 37 1.32 7.93 9.57
CA HIS A 37 2.35 7.74 10.60
C HIS A 37 1.97 6.75 11.71
N TRP A 38 1.03 5.84 11.43
CA TRP A 38 0.68 4.74 12.32
C TRP A 38 1.74 3.66 12.35
N GLY A 39 1.82 2.92 13.46
CA GLY A 39 2.74 1.81 13.63
C GLY A 39 2.38 0.63 12.72
N LEU A 40 3.40 -0.16 12.35
CA LEU A 40 3.22 -1.39 11.57
C LEU A 40 2.27 -2.37 12.26
N GLU A 41 2.40 -2.50 13.58
CA GLU A 41 1.58 -3.40 14.41
C GLU A 41 0.11 -3.00 14.37
N GLU A 42 -0.22 -1.72 14.55
CA GLU A 42 -1.60 -1.22 14.46
C GLU A 42 -2.20 -1.48 13.07
N LEU A 43 -1.42 -1.32 12.00
CA LEU A 43 -1.89 -1.51 10.63
C LEU A 43 -2.08 -2.99 10.25
N LEU A 44 -1.28 -3.89 10.84
CA LEU A 44 -1.43 -5.33 10.65
C LEU A 44 -2.59 -5.90 11.47
N ASP A 45 -2.96 -5.25 12.57
CA ASP A 45 -4.09 -5.63 13.42
C ASP A 45 -5.46 -5.17 12.84
N LEU A 46 -5.45 -4.18 11.93
CA LEU A 46 -6.66 -3.75 11.22
C LEU A 46 -7.27 -4.89 10.39
N GLU A 47 -8.60 -5.01 10.48
CA GLU A 47 -9.35 -5.90 9.59
C GLU A 47 -9.05 -5.56 8.13
N HIS A 48 -8.92 -6.60 7.29
CA HIS A 48 -8.63 -6.43 5.88
C HIS A 48 -9.63 -5.49 5.17
N ALA A 49 -10.91 -5.52 5.55
CA ALA A 49 -11.94 -4.63 5.00
C ALA A 49 -11.68 -3.17 5.41
N ASP A 50 -11.39 -2.92 6.68
CA ASP A 50 -11.14 -1.57 7.19
C ASP A 50 -9.88 -0.97 6.58
N ARG A 51 -8.79 -1.74 6.50
CA ARG A 51 -7.55 -1.29 5.86
C ARG A 51 -7.80 -0.81 4.43
N ARG A 52 -8.57 -1.58 3.65
CA ARG A 52 -8.93 -1.22 2.26
C ARG A 52 -9.69 0.11 2.20
N VAL A 53 -10.61 0.35 3.12
CA VAL A 53 -11.35 1.62 3.23
C VAL A 53 -10.42 2.78 3.54
N TYR A 54 -9.47 2.61 4.48
CA TYR A 54 -8.51 3.65 4.81
C TYR A 54 -7.54 3.96 3.67
N VAL A 55 -7.11 2.95 2.90
CA VAL A 55 -6.29 3.15 1.69
C VAL A 55 -7.04 4.02 0.68
N GLU A 56 -8.30 3.67 0.36
CA GLU A 56 -9.11 4.44 -0.58
C GLU A 56 -9.36 5.88 -0.13
N ARG A 57 -9.66 6.08 1.17
CA ARG A 57 -9.87 7.42 1.74
C ARG A 57 -8.59 8.26 1.69
N THR A 58 -7.46 7.68 2.08
CA THR A 58 -6.17 8.36 2.07
C THR A 58 -5.78 8.74 0.64
N ALA A 59 -5.95 7.84 -0.33
CA ALA A 59 -5.74 8.13 -1.75
C ALA A 59 -6.62 9.28 -2.26
N ALA A 60 -7.90 9.31 -1.89
CA ALA A 60 -8.80 10.41 -2.26
C ALA A 60 -8.39 11.76 -1.64
N LEU A 61 -7.84 11.77 -0.42
CA LEU A 61 -7.33 12.98 0.22
C LEU A 61 -6.06 13.48 -0.45
N VAL A 62 -5.10 12.59 -0.70
CA VAL A 62 -3.84 12.92 -1.39
C VAL A 62 -4.13 13.46 -2.78
N SER A 63 -4.99 12.80 -3.56
CA SER A 63 -5.36 13.26 -4.90
C SER A 63 -6.04 14.63 -4.91
N ARG A 64 -6.74 15.01 -3.84
CA ARG A 64 -7.35 16.34 -3.70
C ARG A 64 -6.34 17.41 -3.25
N ALA A 65 -5.32 17.03 -2.49
CA ALA A 65 -4.28 17.95 -2.04
C ALA A 65 -3.27 18.29 -3.15
N GLU A 66 -3.04 17.36 -4.08
CA GLU A 66 -2.11 17.53 -5.21
C GLU A 66 -2.74 18.19 -6.45
N GLY A 67 -4.07 18.37 -6.46
CA GLY A 67 -4.82 19.02 -7.56
C GLY A 67 -5.13 20.47 -7.26
#